data_AF-A0A2K5E8R2-F1
#
_entry.id   AF-A0A2K5E8R2-F1
#
_cell.length_a   1.000
_cell.length_b   1.000
_cell.length_c   1.000
_cell.angle_alpha   90.00
_cell.angle_beta   90.00
_cell.angle_gamma   90.00
#
_symmetry.space_group_name_H-M   'P 1'
#
loop_
_entity.id
_entity.type
_entity.pdbx_description
1 polymer ?
#
loop_
_entity_poly.entity_id
_entity_poly.type
_entity_poly.pdbx_seq_one_letter_code
_entity_poly.pdbx_strand_id
1 'polypeptide(L)' 'MMLQLELFHVPLTDNHKKPTHTLMIQIAVLANHQNGGDTHMRQIKIHTLVEESSIGKFPRCTTIDFMMYLSIR' A
#
# COMPACT_ATOMS: atom_id res chain seq x y z
N MET A 1 -15.09 -17.09 -23.37
CA MET A 1 -15.36 -16.52 -22.03
C MET A 1 -14.04 -15.96 -21.52
N MET A 2 -13.83 -14.65 -21.70
CA MET A 2 -12.53 -14.01 -21.51
C MET A 2 -12.34 -13.66 -20.03
N LEU A 3 -11.42 -14.34 -19.35
CA LEU A 3 -11.00 -13.97 -18.00
C LEU A 3 -10.02 -12.80 -18.12
N GLN A 4 -10.53 -11.57 -18.20
CA GLN A 4 -9.69 -10.38 -18.17
C GLN A 4 -9.24 -10.15 -16.72
N LEU A 5 -8.05 -10.67 -16.39
CA LEU A 5 -7.38 -10.40 -15.12
C LEU A 5 -6.59 -9.10 -15.27
N GLU A 6 -7.26 -7.96 -15.11
CA GLU A 6 -6.56 -6.67 -15.06
C GLU A 6 -6.11 -6.37 -13.64
N LEU A 7 -4.80 -6.16 -13.48
CA LEU A 7 -4.22 -5.65 -12.25
C LEU A 7 -4.26 -4.12 -12.33
N PHE A 8 -5.00 -3.50 -11.42
CA PHE A 8 -5.07 -2.05 -11.29
C PHE A 8 -4.31 -1.59 -10.05
N HIS A 9 -3.33 -0.70 -10.23
CA HIS A 9 -2.55 -0.12 -9.14
C HIS A 9 -3.01 1.30 -8.86
N VAL A 10 -3.51 1.54 -7.65
CA VAL A 10 -3.92 2.86 -7.17
C VAL A 10 -2.92 3.33 -6.11
N PRO A 11 -2.16 4.41 -6.34
CA PRO A 11 -1.31 4.96 -5.30
C PRO A 11 -2.14 5.58 -4.19
N LEU A 12 -1.89 5.18 -2.95
CA LEU A 12 -2.53 5.74 -1.75
C LEU A 12 -1.73 6.95 -1.23
N THR A 13 -1.49 7.94 -2.08
CA THR A 13 -0.73 9.15 -1.71
C THR A 13 -1.57 10.42 -1.78
N ASP A 14 -1.25 11.39 -0.92
CA ASP A 14 -1.83 12.73 -0.95
C ASP A 14 -1.29 13.59 -2.12
N ASN A 15 -1.76 14.84 -2.21
CA ASN A 15 -1.32 15.82 -3.21
C ASN A 15 0.19 16.15 -3.14
N HIS A 16 0.85 15.83 -2.02
CA HIS A 16 2.28 16.03 -1.80
C HIS A 16 3.09 14.73 -1.98
N LYS A 17 2.49 13.67 -2.55
CA LYS A 17 3.10 12.35 -2.76
C LYS A 17 3.50 11.64 -1.46
N LYS A 18 2.89 12.00 -0.33
CA LYS A 18 3.09 11.31 0.95
C LYS A 18 2.06 10.20 1.11
N PRO A 19 2.38 9.09 1.79
CA PRO A 19 1.37 8.08 2.13
C PRO A 19 0.17 8.68 2.83
N THR A 20 -1.03 8.21 2.47
CA THR A 20 -2.28 8.65 3.08
C THR A 20 -2.45 7.99 4.44
N HIS A 21 -2.56 8.80 5.50
CA HIS A 21 -2.90 8.32 6.84
C HIS A 21 -4.42 8.41 7.03
N THR A 22 -5.10 7.25 7.06
CA THR A 22 -6.56 7.15 7.24
C THR A 22 -6.93 5.93 8.06
N LEU A 23 -8.09 5.96 8.71
CA LEU A 23 -8.66 4.84 9.45
C LEU A 23 -9.53 3.93 8.56
N MET A 24 -9.97 4.42 7.40
CA MET A 24 -10.87 3.70 6.49
C MET A 24 -10.47 3.94 5.03
N ILE A 25 -10.55 2.88 4.23
CA ILE A 25 -10.44 2.92 2.77
C ILE A 25 -11.73 2.32 2.21
N GLN A 26 -12.42 3.07 1.35
CA GLN A 26 -13.61 2.60 0.65
C GLN A 26 -13.29 2.42 -0.84
N ILE A 27 -13.59 1.25 -1.38
CA ILE A 27 -13.44 0.95 -2.81
C ILE A 27 -14.85 0.80 -3.39
N ALA A 28 -15.18 1.63 -4.37
CA ALA A 28 -16.45 1.59 -5.08
C ALA A 28 -16.20 1.28 -6.56
N VAL A 29 -16.88 0.25 -7.07
CA VAL A 29 -16.83 -0.10 -8.49
C VAL A 29 -18.01 0.55 -9.19
N LEU A 30 -17.72 1.52 -10.06
CA LEU A 30 -18.75 2.34 -10.70
C LEU A 30 -19.29 1.72 -12.00
N ALA A 31 -18.51 0.86 -12.64
CA ALA A 31 -18.89 0.20 -13.89
C ALA A 31 -18.16 -1.14 -14.05
N ASN A 32 -18.82 -2.08 -14.73
CA ASN A 32 -18.31 -3.41 -15.01
C ASN A 32 -18.15 -3.63 -16.52
N HIS A 33 -17.34 -4.63 -16.89
CA HIS A 33 -17.28 -5.11 -18.27
C HIS A 33 -18.68 -5.54 -18.73
N GLN A 34 -19.08 -5.10 -19.94
CA GLN A 34 -20.41 -5.34 -20.52
C GLN A 34 -21.59 -4.89 -19.63
N ASN A 35 -21.39 -3.89 -18.76
CA ASN A 35 -22.40 -3.42 -17.80
C ASN A 35 -22.98 -4.56 -16.94
N GLY A 36 -22.15 -5.55 -16.59
CA GLY A 36 -22.55 -6.63 -15.67
C GLY A 36 -23.06 -6.07 -14.34
N GLY A 37 -24.11 -6.68 -13.78
CA GLY A 37 -24.71 -6.23 -12.52
C GLY A 37 -23.80 -6.44 -11.30
N ASP A 38 -23.01 -7.52 -11.32
CA ASP A 38 -22.15 -7.90 -10.19
C ASP A 38 -20.67 -7.75 -10.54
N THR A 39 -19.88 -7.38 -9.53
CA THR A 39 -18.42 -7.33 -9.64
C THR A 39 -17.81 -8.50 -8.87
N HIS A 40 -16.97 -9.28 -9.54
CA HIS A 40 -16.23 -10.37 -8.91
C HIS A 40 -14.82 -9.94 -8.51
N MET A 41 -14.65 -9.37 -7.32
CA MET A 41 -13.33 -9.07 -6.76
C MET A 41 -12.68 -10.35 -6.23
N ARG A 42 -11.52 -10.71 -6.76
CA ARG A 42 -10.79 -11.94 -6.34
C ARG A 42 -9.72 -11.67 -5.30
N GLN A 43 -9.08 -10.51 -5.38
CA GLN A 43 -8.00 -10.16 -4.46
C GLN A 43 -7.86 -8.63 -4.39
N ILE A 44 -7.67 -8.14 -3.17
CA ILE A 44 -7.23 -6.78 -2.88
C ILE A 44 -5.99 -6.90 -2.01
N LYS A 45 -4.91 -6.23 -2.40
CA LYS A 45 -3.70 -6.11 -1.58
C LYS A 45 -3.48 -4.65 -1.25
N ILE A 46 -3.42 -4.34 0.04
CA ILE A 46 -3.12 -3.00 0.53
C ILE A 46 -1.70 -3.05 1.07
N HIS A 47 -0.84 -2.19 0.54
CA HIS A 47 0.54 -2.06 0.97
C HIS A 47 0.72 -0.72 1.69
N THR A 48 1.20 -0.76 2.92
CA THR A 48 1.69 0.43 3.62
C THR A 48 3.18 0.58 3.35
N LEU A 49 3.65 1.83 3.38
CA LEU A 49 5.08 2.07 3.51
C LEU A 49 5.54 1.51 4.85
N VAL A 50 6.61 0.73 4.82
CA VAL A 50 7.33 0.31 6.02
C VAL A 50 8.17 1.50 6.46
N GLU A 51 8.13 1.85 7.75
CA GLU A 51 9.06 2.86 8.28
C GLU A 51 10.49 2.44 7.95
N GLU A 52 11.20 3.24 7.15
CA GLU A 52 12.58 2.94 6.78
C GLU A 52 13.52 3.12 7.97
N SER A 53 13.14 3.93 8.96
CA SER A 53 13.93 4.24 10.14
C SER A 53 13.12 4.12 11.42
N SER A 54 13.47 3.16 12.27
CA SER A 54 13.01 3.12 13.65
C SER A 54 13.69 4.18 14.55
N ILE A 55 14.69 4.91 14.01
CA ILE A 55 15.43 5.98 14.70
C ILE A 55 14.83 7.35 14.33
N GLY A 56 13.55 7.57 14.63
CA GLY A 56 12.92 8.88 14.42
C GLY A 56 13.14 9.46 13.01
N LYS A 57 13.67 10.70 12.94
CA LYS A 57 13.90 11.43 11.67
C LYS A 57 15.23 11.10 10.98
N PHE A 58 16.02 10.14 11.49
CA PHE A 58 17.32 9.80 10.91
C PHE A 58 17.17 8.76 9.80
N PRO A 59 18.01 8.79 8.76
CA PRO A 59 18.02 7.74 7.74
C PRO A 59 18.27 6.36 8.34
N ARG A 60 17.85 5.32 7.63
CA ARG A 60 18.09 3.93 8.02
C ARG A 60 19.59 3.66 8.23
N CYS A 61 19.97 3.17 9.40
CA CYS A 61 21.31 2.62 9.61
C CYS A 61 21.46 1.31 8.80
N THR A 62 22.50 1.22 7.99
CA THR A 62 22.76 0.06 7.12
C THR A 62 23.92 -0.81 7.61
N THR A 63 24.87 -0.23 8.34
CA THR A 63 26.02 -0.95 8.89
C THR A 63 25.62 -1.75 10.12
N ILE A 64 26.15 -2.97 10.23
CA ILE A 64 25.95 -3.88 11.37
C ILE A 64 26.32 -3.18 12.70
N ASP A 65 27.41 -2.43 12.72
CA ASP A 65 27.90 -1.70 13.90
C ASP A 65 26.89 -0.70 14.48
N PHE A 66 26.08 -0.08 13.61
CA PHE A 66 25.01 0.82 14.08
C PHE A 66 23.71 0.07 14.37
N MET A 67 23.40 -0.97 13.58
CA MET A 67 22.19 -1.77 13.78
C MET A 67 22.19 -2.54 15.11
N MET A 68 23.37 -2.93 15.63
CA MET A 68 23.44 -3.65 16.91
C MET A 68 22.92 -2.85 18.11
N TYR A 69 22.96 -1.52 18.03
CA TYR A 69 22.48 -0.63 19.10
C TYR A 69 21.06 -0.10 18.86
N LEU A 70 20.38 -0.57 17.80
CA LEU A 70 19.09 -0.03 17.35
C LEU A 70 17.92 -0.34 18.28
N SER A 71 17.95 -1.49 18.95
CA SER A 71 16.88 -1.96 19.83
C SER A 71 17.44 -2.70 21.02
N ILE A 72 16.86 -2.46 22.18
CA ILE A 72 17.01 -3.36 23.33
C ILE A 72 15.96 -4.46 23.15
N ARG A 73 16.38 -5.73 23.13
CA ARG A 73 15.52 -6.88 22.95
C ARG A 73 15.64 -7.85 24.11
#